data_AF-A0A497TIT5-F1
#
_entry.id   AF-A0A497TIT5-F1
#
_cell.length_a   1.000
_cell.length_b   1.000
_cell.length_c   1.000
_cell.angle_alpha   90.00
_cell.angle_beta   90.00
_cell.angle_gamma   90.00
#
_symmetry.space_group_name_H-M   'P 1'
#
loop_
_entity.id
_entity.type
_entity.pdbx_description
1 polymer ?
#
loop_
_entity_poly.entity_id
_entity_poly.type
_entity_poly.pdbx_seq_one_letter_code
_entity_poly.pdbx_strand_id
1 'polypeptide(L)'
;MAKRRKAKAKKYYVMKVGKKVAIFTGRSPRQAALKAATRGYKDIRLRERGRRNKDGTYTIHIFKGSVKLVPKPASAPDWLPAKVKKPVVRKVGIERVTKI
;
A
#
# COMPACT_ATOMS: atom_id res chain seq x y z
N MET A 1 32.12 0.45 3.98
CA MET A 1 31.27 0.63 2.78
C MET A 1 30.00 -0.21 2.93
N ALA A 2 28.80 0.39 2.88
CA ALA A 2 27.54 -0.36 3.02
C ALA A 2 27.25 -1.19 1.76
N LYS A 3 27.10 -2.52 1.90
CA LYS A 3 26.71 -3.41 0.79
C LYS A 3 25.37 -2.94 0.20
N ARG A 4 25.37 -2.54 -1.07
CA ARG A 4 24.17 -2.16 -1.82
C ARG A 4 23.26 -3.40 -1.98
N ARG A 5 22.20 -3.47 -1.17
CA ARG A 5 21.23 -4.59 -1.24
C ARG A 5 20.50 -4.56 -2.58
N LYS A 6 20.42 -5.72 -3.25
CA LYS A 6 19.68 -5.90 -4.52
C LYS A 6 18.23 -5.41 -4.33
N ALA A 7 17.72 -4.64 -5.29
CA ALA A 7 16.37 -4.09 -5.21
C ALA A 7 15.34 -5.24 -5.20
N LYS A 8 14.40 -5.22 -4.23
CA LYS A 8 13.30 -6.19 -4.22
C LYS A 8 12.46 -6.07 -5.50
N ALA A 9 12.13 -7.22 -6.07
CA ALA A 9 11.26 -7.34 -7.24
C ALA A 9 9.89 -6.68 -7.00
N LYS A 10 9.26 -6.21 -8.08
CA LYS A 10 7.87 -5.71 -8.04
C LYS A 10 6.94 -6.87 -7.66
N LYS A 11 6.04 -6.61 -6.72
CA LYS A 11 4.98 -7.52 -6.29
C LYS A 11 3.62 -6.92 -6.59
N TYR A 12 2.64 -7.80 -6.74
CA TYR A 12 1.25 -7.44 -6.98
C TYR A 12 0.42 -7.76 -5.74
N TYR A 13 -0.42 -6.82 -5.33
CA TYR A 13 -1.30 -6.92 -4.18
C TYR A 13 -2.75 -6.75 -4.62
N VAL A 14 -3.62 -7.66 -4.16
CA VAL A 14 -5.04 -7.66 -4.46
C VAL A 14 -5.79 -7.09 -3.27
N MET A 15 -6.67 -6.13 -3.55
CA MET A 15 -7.62 -5.56 -2.59
C MET A 15 -9.04 -5.91 -3.05
N LYS A 16 -9.86 -6.42 -2.13
CA LYS A 16 -11.29 -6.69 -2.37
C LYS A 16 -12.10 -5.70 -1.55
N VAL A 17 -12.96 -4.93 -2.21
CA VAL A 17 -13.90 -3.99 -1.57
C VAL A 17 -15.29 -4.33 -2.07
N GLY A 18 -16.07 -5.02 -1.24
CA GLY A 18 -17.35 -5.60 -1.65
C GLY A 18 -17.16 -6.56 -2.83
N LYS A 19 -17.88 -6.30 -3.93
CA LYS A 19 -17.78 -7.07 -5.19
C LYS A 19 -16.63 -6.64 -6.10
N LYS A 20 -15.98 -5.50 -5.84
CA LYS A 20 -14.92 -4.96 -6.69
C LYS A 20 -13.55 -5.45 -6.26
N VAL A 21 -12.71 -5.77 -7.25
CA VAL A 21 -11.32 -6.19 -7.05
C VAL A 21 -10.40 -5.14 -7.66
N ALA A 22 -9.46 -4.65 -6.86
CA ALA A 22 -8.43 -3.71 -7.30
C ALA A 22 -7.04 -4.33 -7.12
N ILE A 23 -6.16 -4.14 -8.10
CA ILE A 23 -4.79 -4.64 -8.08
C ILE A 23 -3.82 -3.46 -7.95
N PHE A 24 -2.92 -3.55 -6.97
CA PHE A 24 -1.91 -2.53 -6.68
C PHE A 24 -0.50 -3.12 -6.77
N THR A 25 0.43 -2.35 -7.32
CA THR A 25 1.84 -2.75 -7.44
C THR A 25 2.69 -2.13 -6.34
N GLY A 26 3.66 -2.87 -5.82
CA GLY A 26 4.62 -2.34 -4.84
C GLY A 26 5.73 -3.33 -4.50
N ARG A 27 6.81 -2.85 -3.89
CA ARG A 27 7.86 -3.73 -3.33
C ARG A 27 7.49 -4.27 -1.94
N SER A 28 6.54 -3.61 -1.27
CA SER A 28 6.03 -3.96 0.05
C SER A 28 4.51 -3.74 0.12
N PRO A 29 3.80 -4.43 1.02
CA PRO A 29 2.36 -4.25 1.19
C PRO A 29 2.00 -2.83 1.60
N ARG A 30 2.87 -2.16 2.38
CA ARG A 30 2.68 -0.75 2.76
C ARG A 30 2.73 0.19 1.55
N GLN A 31 3.62 -0.06 0.58
CA GLN A 31 3.70 0.77 -0.62
C GLN A 31 2.43 0.63 -1.48
N ALA A 32 1.90 -0.60 -1.60
CA ALA A 32 0.62 -0.82 -2.25
C ALA A 32 -0.53 -0.13 -1.48
N ALA A 33 -0.51 -0.16 -0.15
CA ALA A 33 -1.50 0.52 0.67
C ALA A 33 -1.43 2.06 0.52
N LEU A 34 -0.25 2.65 0.40
CA LEU A 34 -0.11 4.08 0.14
C LEU A 34 -0.77 4.48 -1.19
N LYS A 35 -0.60 3.66 -2.23
CA LYS A 35 -1.28 3.87 -3.53
C LYS A 35 -2.79 3.74 -3.41
N ALA A 36 -3.28 2.78 -2.61
CA ALA A 36 -4.70 2.64 -2.34
C ALA A 36 -5.24 3.87 -1.57
N ALA A 37 -4.53 4.36 -0.57
CA ALA A 37 -4.90 5.57 0.16
C ALA A 37 -4.95 6.80 -0.74
N THR A 38 -4.02 6.96 -1.69
CA THR A 38 -4.06 8.03 -2.70
C THR A 38 -5.35 7.99 -3.54
N ARG A 39 -5.87 6.80 -3.83
CA ARG A 39 -7.14 6.63 -4.54
C ARG A 39 -8.38 6.87 -3.67
N GLY A 40 -8.21 7.17 -2.38
CA GLY A 40 -9.31 7.45 -1.45
C GLY A 40 -9.77 6.28 -0.58
N TYR A 41 -9.12 5.11 -0.66
CA TYR A 41 -9.47 3.98 0.20
C TYR A 41 -8.99 4.20 1.64
N LYS A 42 -9.90 4.08 2.61
CA LYS A 42 -9.61 4.20 4.04
C LYS A 42 -9.30 2.84 4.67
N ASP A 43 -10.18 1.86 4.50
CA ASP A 43 -9.98 0.51 5.00
C ASP A 43 -9.37 -0.37 3.90
N ILE A 44 -8.08 -0.67 4.06
CA ILE A 44 -7.26 -1.29 3.02
C ILE A 44 -6.86 -2.69 3.49
N ARG A 45 -7.39 -3.71 2.81
CA ARG A 45 -7.08 -5.13 3.05
C ARG A 45 -6.37 -5.69 1.83
N LEU A 46 -5.07 -5.97 1.96
CA LEU A 46 -4.20 -6.35 0.84
C LEU A 46 -3.64 -7.75 1.01
N ARG A 47 -3.78 -8.57 -0.04
CA ARG A 47 -3.16 -9.88 -0.16
C ARG A 47 -2.11 -9.87 -1.27
N GLU A 48 -0.95 -10.50 -1.06
CA GLU A 48 0.04 -10.68 -2.12
C GLU A 48 -0.45 -11.73 -3.14
N ARG A 49 -0.43 -11.38 -4.44
CA ARG A 49 -0.83 -12.29 -5.52
C ARG A 49 0.24 -13.36 -5.69
N GLY A 50 -0.19 -14.63 -5.76
CA GLY A 50 0.71 -15.77 -5.97
C GLY A 50 1.47 -16.25 -4.73
N ARG A 51 1.34 -15.58 -3.57
CA ARG A 51 1.99 -16.01 -2.32
C ARG A 51 1.00 -16.77 -1.43
N ARG A 52 1.37 -17.99 -1.04
CA ARG A 52 0.76 -18.76 0.05
C ARG A 52 1.78 -18.95 1.18
N ASN A 53 1.30 -19.09 2.39
CA ASN A 53 2.12 -19.54 3.52
C ASN A 53 2.40 -21.05 3.39
N LYS A 54 3.35 -21.57 4.16
CA LYS A 54 3.67 -23.01 4.18
C LYS A 54 2.44 -23.85 4.51
N ASP A 55 1.60 -23.34 5.41
CA ASP A 55 0.35 -23.97 5.87
C ASP A 55 -0.80 -23.83 4.85
N GLY A 56 -0.54 -23.40 3.62
CA GLY A 56 -1.55 -23.17 2.58
C GLY A 56 -2.40 -21.90 2.77
N THR A 57 -2.29 -21.21 3.91
CA THR A 57 -3.06 -19.99 4.21
C THR A 57 -2.58 -18.75 3.44
N TYR A 58 -3.47 -17.79 3.28
CA TYR A 58 -3.18 -16.46 2.74
C TYR A 58 -2.99 -15.46 3.87
N THR A 59 -2.05 -14.54 3.68
CA THR A 59 -1.83 -13.42 4.59
C THR A 59 -2.49 -12.17 4.03
N ILE A 60 -3.43 -11.59 4.77
CA ILE A 60 -4.07 -10.32 4.47
C ILE A 60 -3.48 -9.26 5.39
N HIS A 61 -2.88 -8.24 4.79
CA HIS A 61 -2.38 -7.08 5.52
C HIS A 61 -3.47 -6.02 5.62
N ILE A 62 -3.75 -5.58 6.84
CA ILE A 62 -4.82 -4.63 7.13
C ILE A 62 -4.19 -3.30 7.48
N PHE A 63 -4.62 -2.27 6.76
CA PHE A 63 -4.13 -0.91 6.88
C PHE A 63 -5.30 0.07 6.95
N LYS A 64 -5.10 1.15 7.71
CA LYS A 64 -5.93 2.36 7.68
C LYS A 64 -5.20 3.45 6.92
N GLY A 65 -5.77 3.86 5.79
CA GLY A 65 -5.32 4.94 4.93
C GLY A 65 -5.98 6.27 5.29
N SER A 66 -5.22 7.34 5.16
CA SER A 66 -5.69 8.73 5.26
C SER A 66 -4.88 9.60 4.31
N VAL A 67 -5.40 10.76 3.95
CA VAL A 67 -4.69 11.75 3.14
C VAL A 67 -4.61 13.03 3.95
N LYS A 68 -3.39 13.55 4.13
CA LYS A 68 -3.15 14.85 4.76
C LYS A 68 -2.79 15.87 3.69
N LEU A 69 -3.21 17.12 3.86
CA LEU A 69 -2.73 18.23 3.05
C LEU A 69 -1.49 18.79 3.73
N VAL A 70 -0.38 18.86 3.00
CA VAL A 70 0.91 19.35 3.48
C VAL A 70 1.33 20.52 2.59
N PRO A 71 1.89 21.61 3.14
CA PRO A 71 2.42 22.70 2.32
C PRO A 71 3.51 22.21 1.37
N LYS A 72 3.65 22.87 0.21
CA LYS A 72 4.75 22.59 -0.72
C LYS A 72 6.10 22.90 -0.05
N PRO A 73 7.15 22.09 -0.29
CA PRO A 73 8.48 22.41 0.21
C PRO A 73 9.03 23.68 -0.47
N ALA A 74 9.96 24.37 0.16
CA ALA A 74 10.55 25.61 -0.36
C ALA A 74 11.23 25.42 -1.74
N SER A 75 11.75 24.23 -2.02
CA SER A 75 12.37 23.86 -3.31
C SER A 75 11.37 23.41 -4.38
N ALA A 76 10.06 23.54 -4.13
CA ALA A 76 9.05 23.14 -5.10
C ALA A 76 8.92 24.15 -6.24
N PRO A 77 8.70 23.67 -7.48
CA PRO A 77 8.52 24.54 -8.64
C PRO A 77 7.22 25.35 -8.57
N ASP A 78 7.15 26.44 -9.33
CA ASP A 78 6.05 27.42 -9.25
C ASP A 78 4.71 26.88 -9.74
N TRP A 79 4.72 25.94 -10.68
CA TRP A 79 3.50 25.27 -11.17
C TRP A 79 2.83 24.36 -10.12
N LEU A 80 3.50 24.06 -9.00
CA LEU A 80 2.94 23.20 -7.95
C LEU A 80 2.07 24.03 -6.99
N PRO A 81 0.83 23.59 -6.71
CA PRO A 81 -0.06 24.30 -5.79
C PRO A 81 0.52 24.37 -4.37
N ALA A 82 0.09 25.38 -3.61
CA ALA A 82 0.60 25.67 -2.26
C ALA A 82 0.44 24.50 -1.27
N LYS A 83 -0.56 23.63 -1.46
CA LYS A 83 -0.80 22.44 -0.63
C LYS A 83 -0.89 21.19 -1.51
N VAL A 84 -0.22 20.12 -1.07
CA VAL A 84 -0.15 18.84 -1.76
C VAL A 84 -0.75 17.73 -0.89
N LYS A 85 -1.49 16.81 -1.52
CA LYS A 85 -2.04 15.62 -0.87
C LYS A 85 -0.92 14.61 -0.58
N LYS A 86 -0.68 14.32 0.69
CA LYS A 86 0.25 13.31 1.17
C LYS A 86 -0.51 12.12 1.76
N PRO A 87 -0.51 10.94 1.12
CA PRO A 87 -1.13 9.74 1.67
C PRO A 87 -0.31 9.25 2.87
N VAL A 88 -1.01 8.87 3.94
CA VAL A 88 -0.44 8.27 5.14
C VAL A 88 -1.21 7.00 5.44
N VAL A 89 -0.47 5.96 5.79
CA VAL A 89 -1.05 4.65 6.09
C VAL A 89 -0.50 4.12 7.40
N ARG A 90 -1.41 3.68 8.27
CA ARG A 90 -1.11 2.97 9.52
C ARG A 90 -1.45 1.49 9.36
N LYS A 91 -0.55 0.61 9.77
CA LYS A 91 -0.82 -0.83 9.81
C LYS A 91 -1.67 -1.13 11.04
N VAL A 92 -2.80 -1.80 10.84
CA VAL A 92 -3.70 -2.18 11.94
C VAL A 92 -3.39 -3.61 12.38
N GLY A 93 -3.17 -4.51 11.42
CA GLY A 93 -2.93 -5.90 11.75
C GLY A 93 -2.65 -6.77 10.54
N ILE A 94 -2.67 -8.07 10.80
CA ILE A 94 -2.55 -9.12 9.80
C ILE A 94 -3.62 -10.16 10.12
N GLU A 95 -4.32 -10.63 9.10
CA GLU A 95 -5.20 -11.79 9.19
C GLU A 95 -4.66 -12.93 8.34
N ARG A 96 -4.87 -14.15 8.81
CA ARG A 96 -4.58 -15.38 8.08
C ARG A 96 -5.89 -16.05 7.71
N VAL A 97 -6.09 -16.33 6.42
CA VAL A 97 -7.30 -16.96 5.92
C VAL A 97 -6.97 -18.18 5.07
N THR A 98 -7.75 -19.25 5.20
CA THR A 98 -7.63 -20.47 4.39
C THR A 98 -8.34 -20.33 3.04
N LYS A 99 -9.51 -19.66 3.01
CA LYS A 99 -10.33 -19.38 1.82
C LYS A 99 -10.43 -17.87 1.53
N ILE A 100 -10.71 -17.50 0.28
CA ILE A 100 -10.74 -16.11 -0.27
C ILE A 100 -12.17 -15.70 -0.65
#